data_AF-A0A938FKC5-F1
#
_entry.id   AF-A0A938FKC5-F1
#
_cell.length_a   1.000
_cell.length_b   1.000
_cell.length_c   1.000
_cell.angle_alpha   90.00
_cell.angle_beta   90.00
_cell.angle_gamma   90.00
#
_symmetry.space_group_name_H-M   'P 1'
#
loop_
_entity.id
_entity.type
_entity.pdbx_description
1 polymer ?
#
loop_
_entity_poly.entity_id
_entity_poly.type
_entity_poly.pdbx_seq_one_letter_code
_entity_poly.pdbx_strand_id
1 'polypeptide(L)'
;MAFFESLVERFYRGVTGDEILLALYENPNDLSKAKQHLTWFLAQYWGGPMMFNENRGHPQLRMRHMPFRIGALERDRWLVHMLASVEQSGADESVRAELTEYFVKAAEHLRNDGELRVTGAG
;
A
#
# COMPACT_ATOMS: atom_id res chain seq x y z
N MET A 1 6.19 -12.81 -10.80
CA MET A 1 7.18 -11.82 -10.30
C MET A 1 7.46 -12.16 -8.84
N ALA A 2 8.23 -13.23 -8.63
CA ALA A 2 8.24 -13.99 -7.37
C ALA A 2 8.59 -13.17 -6.11
N PHE A 3 9.52 -12.23 -6.24
CA PHE A 3 9.91 -11.33 -5.15
C PHE A 3 8.73 -10.49 -4.66
N PHE A 4 8.07 -9.75 -5.56
CA PHE A 4 6.95 -8.88 -5.22
C PHE A 4 5.71 -9.66 -4.80
N GLU A 5 5.45 -10.82 -5.41
CA GLU A 5 4.37 -11.72 -4.97
C GLU A 5 4.56 -12.13 -3.50
N SER A 6 5.77 -12.53 -3.12
CA SER A 6 6.09 -12.94 -1.75
C SER A 6 6.06 -11.77 -0.76
N LEU A 7 6.56 -10.60 -1.18
CA LEU A 7 6.52 -9.36 -0.38
C LEU A 7 5.08 -8.93 -0.09
N VAL A 8 4.23 -8.92 -1.11
CA VAL A 8 2.83 -8.51 -0.98
C VAL A 8 2.03 -9.54 -0.18
N GLU A 9 2.31 -10.83 -0.34
CA GLU A 9 1.65 -11.87 0.46
C GLU A 9 1.94 -11.71 1.96
N ARG A 10 3.21 -11.51 2.33
CA ARG A 10 3.60 -11.24 3.73
C ARG A 10 2.96 -9.96 4.27
N PHE A 11 2.94 -8.89 3.47
CA PHE A 11 2.30 -7.63 3.84
C PHE A 11 0.82 -7.83 4.17
N TYR A 12 0.07 -8.47 3.26
CA TYR A 12 -1.37 -8.67 3.46
C TYR A 12 -1.71 -9.68 4.56
N ARG A 13 -0.83 -10.63 4.88
CA ARG A 13 -0.98 -11.48 6.08
C ARG A 13 -0.99 -10.65 7.37
N GLY A 14 -0.20 -9.57 7.42
CA GLY A 14 -0.25 -8.59 8.50
C GLY A 14 -1.55 -7.80 8.49
N VAL A 15 -1.93 -7.28 7.32
CA VAL A 15 -3.19 -6.52 7.13
C VAL A 15 -4.41 -7.31 7.56
N THR A 16 -4.49 -8.61 7.29
CA THR A 16 -5.64 -9.45 7.70
C THR A 16 -5.83 -9.57 9.21
N GLY A 17 -4.85 -9.19 10.02
CA GLY A 17 -4.98 -9.11 11.48
C GLY A 17 -5.16 -7.69 12.02
N ASP A 18 -5.25 -6.68 11.14
CA ASP A 18 -5.31 -5.27 11.52
C ASP A 18 -6.68 -4.68 11.19
N GLU A 19 -7.54 -4.60 12.21
CA GLU A 19 -8.92 -4.12 12.06
C GLU A 19 -9.00 -2.68 11.52
N ILE A 20 -8.01 -1.83 11.80
CA ILE A 20 -7.96 -0.45 11.31
C ILE A 20 -7.78 -0.44 9.79
N LEU A 21 -6.86 -1.25 9.27
CA LEU A 21 -6.64 -1.34 7.83
C LEU A 21 -7.76 -2.12 7.13
N LEU A 22 -8.24 -3.21 7.72
CA LEU A 22 -9.32 -4.01 7.15
C LEU A 22 -10.60 -3.20 6.92
N ALA A 23 -10.91 -2.26 7.82
CA ALA A 23 -12.06 -1.37 7.70
C ALA A 23 -12.03 -0.48 6.44
N LEU A 24 -10.86 -0.31 5.79
CA LEU A 24 -10.72 0.45 4.55
C LEU A 24 -11.13 -0.35 3.30
N TYR A 25 -11.27 -1.67 3.40
CA TYR A 25 -11.60 -2.53 2.26
C TYR A 25 -13.10 -2.84 2.22
N GLU A 26 -13.71 -2.72 1.03
CA GLU A 26 -15.13 -3.03 0.83
C GLU A 26 -15.49 -4.48 1.16
N ASN A 27 -14.56 -5.42 0.90
CA ASN A 27 -14.70 -6.83 1.25
C ASN A 27 -13.49 -7.30 2.07
N PRO A 28 -13.52 -7.16 3.40
CA PRO A 28 -12.41 -7.52 4.28
C PRO A 28 -12.00 -9.01 4.22
N ASN A 29 -12.92 -9.89 3.78
CA ASN A 29 -12.68 -11.33 3.69
C ASN A 29 -12.02 -11.75 2.36
N ASP A 30 -11.92 -10.84 1.38
CA ASP A 30 -11.28 -11.12 0.10
C ASP A 30 -10.42 -9.93 -0.37
N LEU A 31 -9.12 -10.04 -0.08
CA LEU A 31 -8.12 -9.06 -0.48
C LEU A 31 -7.37 -9.45 -1.76
N SER A 32 -7.83 -10.47 -2.49
CA SER A 32 -7.13 -11.04 -3.66
C SER A 32 -6.82 -9.99 -4.74
N LYS A 33 -7.80 -9.16 -5.09
CA LYS A 33 -7.62 -8.05 -6.06
C LYS A 33 -6.63 -7.01 -5.54
N ALA A 34 -6.71 -6.66 -4.25
CA ALA A 34 -5.83 -5.67 -3.66
C ALA A 34 -4.37 -6.15 -3.62
N LYS A 35 -4.15 -7.43 -3.27
CA LYS A 35 -2.87 -8.14 -3.41
C LYS A 35 -2.36 -8.06 -4.85
N GLN A 36 -3.16 -8.50 -5.81
CA GLN A 36 -2.76 -8.54 -7.22
C GLN A 36 -2.37 -7.16 -7.76
N HIS A 37 -3.18 -6.12 -7.50
CA HIS A 37 -2.87 -4.77 -7.96
C HIS A 37 -1.59 -4.22 -7.35
N LEU A 38 -1.33 -4.46 -6.06
CA LEU A 38 -0.10 -4.01 -5.42
C LEU A 38 1.12 -4.74 -5.98
N THR A 39 1.02 -6.05 -6.20
CA THR A 39 2.09 -6.84 -6.85
C THR A 39 2.42 -6.30 -8.23
N TRP A 40 1.41 -6.08 -9.07
CA TRP A 40 1.62 -5.52 -10.41
C TRP A 40 2.22 -4.12 -10.35
N PHE A 41 1.71 -3.27 -9.46
CA PHE A 41 2.21 -1.90 -9.31
C PHE A 41 3.69 -1.90 -8.93
N LEU A 42 4.09 -2.64 -7.89
CA LEU A 42 5.47 -2.66 -7.40
C LEU A 42 6.42 -3.26 -8.42
N ALA A 43 6.03 -4.36 -9.06
CA ALA A 43 6.86 -4.96 -10.08
C ALA A 43 7.06 -4.03 -11.27
N GLN A 44 6.01 -3.36 -11.73
CA GLN A 44 6.12 -2.37 -12.80
C GLN A 44 6.97 -1.15 -12.37
N TYR A 45 6.77 -0.65 -11.14
CA TYR A 45 7.52 0.50 -10.61
C TYR A 45 9.03 0.26 -10.65
N TRP A 46 9.46 -0.96 -10.33
CA TRP A 46 10.86 -1.38 -10.35
C TRP A 46 11.32 -2.00 -11.68
N GLY A 47 10.71 -1.61 -12.80
CA GLY A 47 11.17 -1.96 -14.15
C GLY A 47 10.73 -3.33 -14.67
N GLY A 48 9.82 -4.00 -13.98
CA GLY A 48 9.18 -5.22 -14.45
C GLY A 48 8.09 -4.97 -15.51
N PRO A 49 7.30 -6.01 -15.83
CA PRO A 49 6.24 -5.93 -16.84
C PRO A 49 5.18 -4.84 -16.55
N MET A 50 4.59 -4.28 -17.61
CA MET A 50 3.61 -3.19 -17.55
C MET A 50 2.19 -3.63 -17.14
N MET A 51 2.09 -4.73 -16.38
CA MET A 51 0.83 -5.39 -16.01
C MET A 51 -0.13 -4.44 -15.29
N PHE A 52 0.38 -3.53 -14.44
CA PHE A 52 -0.48 -2.58 -13.76
C PHE A 52 -1.13 -1.65 -14.78
N ASN A 53 -0.35 -1.05 -15.68
CA ASN A 53 -0.89 -0.12 -16.67
C ASN A 53 -1.80 -0.82 -17.69
N GLU A 54 -1.45 -2.04 -18.11
CA GLU A 54 -2.26 -2.81 -19.05
C GLU A 54 -3.65 -3.17 -18.48
N ASN A 55 -3.73 -3.45 -17.18
CA ASN A 55 -4.97 -3.90 -16.54
C ASN A 55 -5.72 -2.80 -15.79
N ARG A 56 -5.04 -1.71 -15.41
CA ARG A 56 -5.57 -0.63 -14.56
C ARG A 56 -5.37 0.75 -15.15
N GLY A 57 -4.59 0.92 -16.22
CA GLY A 57 -4.19 2.23 -16.73
C GLY A 57 -3.21 2.97 -15.81
N HIS A 58 -2.98 4.26 -16.05
CA HIS A 58 -2.02 5.07 -15.31
C HIS A 58 -2.18 4.97 -13.78
N PRO A 59 -1.10 4.89 -12.98
CA PRO A 59 -1.17 4.68 -11.52
C PRO A 59 -2.03 5.66 -10.74
N GLN A 60 -1.95 6.96 -11.04
CA GLN A 60 -2.76 8.03 -10.43
C GLN A 60 -3.03 7.79 -8.94
N LEU A 61 -1.97 7.46 -8.18
CA LEU A 61 -2.11 6.82 -6.87
C LEU A 61 -2.94 7.68 -5.91
N ARG A 62 -2.62 8.98 -5.81
CA ARG A 62 -3.36 9.90 -4.93
C ARG A 62 -4.85 9.91 -5.24
N MET A 63 -5.24 10.00 -6.52
CA MET A 63 -6.65 9.95 -6.93
C MET A 63 -7.33 8.64 -6.52
N ARG A 64 -6.65 7.50 -6.67
CA ARG A 64 -7.18 6.19 -6.28
C ARG A 64 -7.30 5.98 -4.77
N HIS A 65 -6.54 6.75 -3.98
CA HIS A 65 -6.59 6.67 -2.53
C HIS A 65 -7.57 7.69 -1.90
N MET A 66 -8.03 8.71 -2.64
CA MET A 66 -9.00 9.71 -2.18
C MET A 66 -10.35 9.18 -1.68
N PRO A 67 -10.90 8.07 -2.18
CA PRO A 67 -12.15 7.52 -1.62
C PRO A 67 -12.01 7.00 -0.18
N PHE A 68 -10.79 6.73 0.29
CA PHE A 68 -10.52 6.22 1.63
C PHE A 68 -10.04 7.35 2.53
N ARG A 69 -10.47 7.37 3.80
CA ARG A 69 -9.89 8.25 4.81
C ARG A 69 -8.57 7.65 5.28
N ILE A 70 -7.44 8.21 4.84
CA ILE A 70 -6.10 7.74 5.18
C ILE A 70 -5.42 8.83 6.01
N GLY A 71 -5.39 8.61 7.31
CA GLY A 71 -4.72 9.46 8.28
C GLY A 71 -3.40 8.93 8.77
N ALA A 72 -2.88 9.60 9.80
CA ALA A 72 -1.63 9.20 10.43
C ALA A 72 -1.70 7.76 10.96
N LEU A 73 -2.83 7.38 11.57
CA LEU A 73 -3.03 6.04 12.12
C LEU A 73 -3.01 4.96 11.03
N GLU A 74 -3.79 5.12 9.96
CA GLU A 74 -3.84 4.17 8.85
C GLU A 74 -2.48 4.08 8.14
N ARG A 75 -1.81 5.22 7.94
CA ARG A 75 -0.46 5.29 7.37
C ARG A 75 0.54 4.52 8.22
N ASP A 76 0.57 4.77 9.54
CA ASP A 76 1.50 4.12 10.46
C ASP A 76 1.25 2.60 10.51
N ARG A 77 -0.02 2.18 10.60
CA ARG A 77 -0.43 0.76 10.55
C ARG A 77 0.03 0.10 9.26
N TRP A 78 -0.17 0.76 8.13
CA TRP A 78 0.27 0.27 6.83
C TRP A 78 1.80 0.09 6.78
N LEU A 79 2.55 1.09 7.27
CA LEU A 79 4.02 1.02 7.32
C LEU A 79 4.53 -0.10 8.23
N VAL A 80 3.90 -0.33 9.38
CA VAL A 80 4.27 -1.45 10.28
C VAL A 80 4.28 -2.77 9.51
N HIS A 81 3.22 -3.07 8.74
CA HIS A 81 3.13 -4.32 8.00
C HIS A 81 4.05 -4.35 6.77
N MET A 82 4.18 -3.25 6.04
CA MET A 82 5.01 -3.22 4.83
C MET A 82 6.50 -3.32 5.17
N LEU A 83 6.97 -2.55 6.16
CA LEU A 83 8.37 -2.57 6.57
C LEU A 83 8.75 -3.92 7.20
N ALA A 84 7.85 -4.54 7.97
CA ALA A 84 8.05 -5.91 8.43
C ALA A 84 8.17 -6.92 7.27
N SER A 85 7.41 -6.72 6.18
CA SER A 85 7.51 -7.56 4.98
C SER A 85 8.82 -7.36 4.22
N VAL A 86 9.31 -6.12 4.13
CA VAL A 86 10.61 -5.77 3.54
C VAL A 86 11.75 -6.41 4.34
N GLU A 87 11.71 -6.30 5.67
CA GLU A 87 12.70 -6.91 6.55
C GLU A 87 12.78 -8.43 6.35
N GLN A 88 11.63 -9.10 6.29
CA GLN A 88 11.51 -10.54 6.07
C GLN A 88 11.70 -10.99 4.61
N SER A 89 12.05 -10.07 3.70
CA SER A 89 12.13 -10.40 2.27
C SER A 89 13.34 -11.23 1.87
N GLY A 90 14.39 -11.25 2.71
CA GLY A 90 15.67 -11.87 2.39
C GLY A 90 16.49 -11.10 1.34
N ALA A 91 16.08 -9.89 0.96
CA ALA A 91 16.84 -9.02 0.06
C ALA A 91 18.13 -8.50 0.72
N ASP A 92 19.06 -8.02 -0.09
CA ASP A 92 20.25 -7.33 0.41
C ASP A 92 19.89 -6.02 1.11
N GLU A 93 20.76 -5.55 1.99
CA GLU A 93 20.53 -4.35 2.81
C GLU A 93 20.25 -3.10 1.97
N SER A 94 20.98 -2.92 0.87
CA SER A 94 20.75 -1.79 -0.03
C SER A 94 19.35 -1.79 -0.64
N VAL A 95 18.85 -2.97 -1.02
CA VAL A 95 17.50 -3.14 -1.57
C VAL A 95 16.44 -2.91 -0.49
N ARG A 96 16.65 -3.41 0.73
CA ARG A 96 15.75 -3.13 1.87
C ARG A 96 15.69 -1.63 2.18
N ALA A 97 16.82 -0.95 2.16
CA ALA A 97 16.90 0.49 2.41
C ALA A 97 16.13 1.28 1.34
N GLU A 98 16.32 0.95 0.06
CA GLU A 98 15.62 1.60 -1.06
C GLU A 98 14.10 1.37 -1.00
N LEU A 99 13.67 0.14 -0.74
CA LEU A 99 12.23 -0.17 -0.55
C LEU A 99 11.65 0.58 0.64
N THR A 100 12.34 0.58 1.78
CA THR A 100 11.94 1.31 2.99
C THR A 100 11.75 2.79 2.71
N GLU A 101 12.75 3.43 2.09
CA GLU A 101 12.70 4.85 1.77
C GLU A 101 11.52 5.18 0.83
N TYR A 102 11.33 4.36 -0.22
CA TYR A 102 10.21 4.51 -1.13
C TYR A 102 8.87 4.40 -0.40
N PHE A 103 8.67 3.36 0.41
CA PHE A 103 7.40 3.12 1.09
C PHE A 103 7.07 4.19 2.13
N VAL A 104 8.06 4.70 2.87
CA VAL A 104 7.87 5.81 3.81
C VAL A 104 7.39 7.06 3.08
N LYS A 105 8.04 7.43 1.98
CA LYS A 105 7.66 8.61 1.18
C LYS A 105 6.29 8.43 0.53
N ALA A 106 6.04 7.26 -0.05
CA ALA A 106 4.77 6.96 -0.73
C ALA A 106 3.60 6.96 0.27
N ALA A 107 3.74 6.31 1.43
CA ALA A 107 2.70 6.25 2.44
C ALA A 107 2.35 7.64 2.99
N GLU A 108 3.34 8.52 3.19
CA GLU A 108 3.09 9.92 3.57
C GLU A 108 2.35 10.68 2.47
N HIS A 109 2.77 10.54 1.21
CA HIS A 109 2.15 11.22 0.08
C HIS A 109 0.67 10.86 -0.14
N LEU A 110 0.27 9.64 0.25
CA LEU A 110 -1.09 9.11 0.06
C LEU A 110 -2.06 9.47 1.19
N ARG A 111 -1.57 10.05 2.30
CA ARG A 111 -2.44 10.61 3.33
C ARG A 111 -3.34 11.70 2.75
N ASN A 112 -4.59 11.73 3.23
CA ASN A 112 -5.64 12.59 2.68
C ASN A 112 -6.67 13.04 3.73
N ASP A 113 -6.42 12.82 5.03
CA ASP A 113 -7.31 13.20 6.12
C ASP A 113 -7.12 14.64 6.65
N GLY A 114 -6.31 15.45 5.95
CA GLY A 114 -5.91 16.81 6.34
C GLY A 114 -7.00 17.87 6.35
N GLU A 115 -8.27 17.53 6.13
CA GLU A 115 -9.39 18.44 6.33
C GLU A 115 -10.28 17.95 7.48
N LEU A 116 -10.12 18.57 8.65
CA LEU A 116 -11.25 18.78 9.54
C LEU A 116 -12.29 19.57 8.73
N ARG A 117 -13.33 18.89 8.22
CA ARG A 117 -14.56 19.57 7.82
C ARG A 117 -15.17 20.15 9.09
N VAL A 118 -14.79 21.38 9.44
CA VAL A 118 -15.62 22.21 10.30
C VAL A 118 -16.92 22.37 9.51
N THR A 119 -17.94 21.59 9.87
CA THR A 119 -19.30 21.88 9.44
C THR A 119 -19.61 23.25 10.03
N GLY A 120 -19.49 24.30 9.22
CA GLY A 120 -20.00 25.61 9.57
C GLY A 120 -21.50 25.46 9.83
N ALA A 121 -21.88 25.50 11.10
CA ALA A 121 -23.25 25.78 11.48
C ALA A 121 -23.50 27.24 11.08
N GLY A 122 -24.14 27.43 9.94
CA GLY A 122 -24.89 28.65 9.61
C GLY A 122 -26.31 28.52 10.12
#